data_AF-A0ABD0YCF1-F1
#
_entry.id   AF-A0ABD0YCF1-F1
#
_cell.length_a   1.000
_cell.length_b   1.000
_cell.length_c   1.000
_cell.angle_alpha   90.00
_cell.angle_beta   90.00
_cell.angle_gamma   90.00
#
_symmetry.space_group_name_H-M   'P 1'
#
loop_
_entity.id
_entity.type
_entity.pdbx_description
1 polymer ?
#
loop_
_entity_poly.entity_id
_entity_poly.type
_entity_poly.pdbx_seq_one_letter_code
_entity_poly.pdbx_strand_id
1 'polypeptide(L)'
;MAIIRNRFGPTNSEPEDMDELMNRITVLVRTIDILDGLNPTRETECHEVWTAVNRIKEVHSERQKQLEKAKAQLEEQKIILKKIQMTHQYLDYIEENVPDQVKNKNIKYTEVNNAENRKNNVLGSIPLSENHFNDRNKVAVSEGNLLKASIQKSPSMSLCSVKDEGKDLTQFTTPKPRRDLEIAISHVSNVELNAIPSYMRGRITLDHINAFIDLFNSVLSQKYVILRKPKNSYKVKKDLDQYVEWRSQETDELKRQYFCTAKDLASLGGKKMGTRESNIIIILRHIKRIREVRIKKLVFYVACFYGHPISKGLAEDTGPLEAFGVTRAFWHPERRPAEDYLGKRGQQHT
;
A
#
# COMPACT_ATOMS: atom_id res chain seq x y z
N MET A 1 -9.67 -61.86 -21.66
CA MET A 1 -9.07 -61.85 -23.00
C MET A 1 -9.53 -60.61 -23.74
N ALA A 2 -8.58 -59.82 -24.26
CA ALA A 2 -8.74 -58.68 -25.18
C ALA A 2 -9.63 -57.52 -24.64
N ILE A 3 -9.28 -56.23 -24.74
CA ILE A 3 -8.78 -55.48 -25.88
C ILE A 3 -8.09 -54.22 -25.30
N ILE A 4 -6.76 -54.16 -25.29
CA ILE A 4 -6.02 -52.88 -25.22
C ILE A 4 -5.64 -52.57 -26.67
N ARG A 5 -6.52 -51.86 -27.38
CA ARG A 5 -6.24 -51.38 -28.74
C ARG A 5 -5.34 -50.18 -28.64
N ASN A 6 -4.12 -50.36 -29.16
CA ASN A 6 -3.16 -49.35 -29.58
C ASN A 6 -3.83 -48.05 -30.02
N ARG A 7 -3.53 -46.97 -29.30
CA ARG A 7 -3.87 -45.58 -29.64
C ARG A 7 -2.63 -44.80 -30.09
N PHE A 8 -1.69 -45.46 -30.74
CA PHE A 8 -0.59 -44.82 -31.45
C PHE A 8 -0.94 -44.80 -32.93
N GLY A 9 -1.61 -43.73 -33.35
CA GLY A 9 -1.70 -43.40 -34.78
C GLY A 9 -0.33 -43.01 -35.31
N PRO A 10 -0.10 -43.11 -36.64
CA PRO A 10 1.15 -42.69 -37.24
C PRO A 10 1.30 -41.18 -37.05
N THR A 11 2.15 -40.77 -36.11
CA THR A 11 2.63 -39.39 -36.05
C THR A 11 3.47 -39.17 -37.30
N ASN A 12 3.01 -38.32 -38.20
CA ASN A 12 3.84 -37.76 -39.26
C ASN A 12 5.05 -37.10 -38.58
N SER A 13 6.15 -37.85 -38.51
CA SER A 13 7.41 -37.40 -37.96
C SER A 13 8.03 -36.46 -38.98
N GLU A 14 7.69 -35.17 -38.87
CA GLU A 14 8.69 -34.14 -39.16
C GLU A 14 9.96 -34.51 -38.39
N PRO A 15 11.16 -34.39 -38.98
CA PRO A 15 12.39 -34.75 -38.30
C PRO A 15 12.43 -33.94 -37.00
N GLU A 16 12.29 -34.62 -35.85
CA GLU A 16 12.49 -33.99 -34.55
C GLU A 16 13.86 -33.33 -34.64
N ASP A 17 13.85 -32.01 -34.48
CA ASP A 17 15.04 -31.19 -34.50
C ASP A 17 16.05 -31.83 -33.56
N MET A 18 17.23 -32.19 -34.08
CA MET A 18 18.24 -32.92 -33.32
C MET A 18 18.60 -32.18 -32.02
N ASP A 19 18.43 -30.86 -32.01
CA ASP A 19 18.60 -30.01 -30.84
C ASP A 19 17.55 -30.29 -29.74
N GLU A 20 16.30 -30.58 -30.12
CA GLU A 20 15.25 -30.98 -29.17
C GLU A 20 15.56 -32.35 -28.54
N LEU A 21 16.04 -33.30 -29.35
CA LEU A 21 16.40 -34.64 -28.88
C LEU A 21 17.62 -34.60 -27.95
N MET A 22 18.65 -33.82 -28.31
CA MET A 22 19.83 -33.61 -27.44
C MET A 22 19.47 -32.88 -26.15
N ASN A 23 18.52 -31.93 -26.19
CA ASN A 23 17.97 -31.32 -24.98
C ASN A 23 17.24 -32.35 -24.10
N ARG A 24 16.43 -33.24 -24.69
CA ARG A 24 15.74 -34.30 -23.93
C ARG A 24 16.72 -35.28 -23.28
N ILE A 25 17.77 -35.71 -24.00
CA ILE A 25 18.83 -36.56 -23.43
C ILE A 25 19.54 -35.83 -22.29
N THR A 26 19.86 -34.55 -22.46
CA THR A 26 20.52 -33.74 -21.43
C THR A 26 19.66 -33.61 -20.17
N VAL A 27 18.35 -33.43 -20.32
CA VAL A 27 17.41 -33.41 -19.19
C VAL A 27 17.36 -34.77 -18.50
N LEU A 28 17.30 -35.87 -19.26
CA LEU A 28 17.24 -37.22 -18.71
C LEU A 28 18.50 -37.60 -17.93
N VAL A 29 19.68 -37.31 -18.48
CA VAL A 29 20.96 -37.53 -17.78
C VAL A 29 21.02 -36.73 -16.49
N ARG A 30 20.60 -35.46 -16.52
CA ARG A 30 20.52 -34.63 -15.30
C ARG A 30 19.57 -35.21 -14.25
N THR A 31 18.42 -35.75 -14.66
CA THR A 31 17.49 -36.39 -13.72
C THR A 31 18.05 -37.69 -13.14
N ILE A 32 18.76 -38.49 -13.93
CA ILE A 32 19.40 -39.72 -13.44
C ILE A 32 20.49 -39.38 -12.42
N ASP A 33 21.35 -38.41 -12.71
CA ASP A 33 22.38 -37.95 -11.76
C ASP A 33 21.80 -37.47 -10.41
N ILE A 34 20.62 -36.85 -10.44
CA ILE A 34 19.91 -36.40 -9.23
C ILE A 34 19.33 -37.60 -8.47
N LEU A 35 18.78 -38.59 -9.17
CA LEU A 35 18.16 -39.77 -8.56
C LEU A 35 19.19 -40.75 -7.99
N ASP A 36 20.34 -40.90 -8.65
CA ASP A 36 21.37 -41.87 -8.26
C ASP A 36 22.29 -41.34 -7.14
N GLY A 37 22.15 -40.07 -6.74
CA GLY A 37 22.93 -39.48 -5.64
C GLY A 37 24.45 -39.42 -5.91
N LEU A 38 24.87 -39.60 -7.16
CA LEU A 38 26.29 -39.71 -7.55
C LEU A 38 27.06 -38.38 -7.46
N ASN A 39 26.37 -37.26 -7.21
CA ASN A 39 26.98 -35.94 -7.06
C ASN A 39 26.72 -35.36 -5.66
N PRO A 40 27.70 -35.36 -4.74
CA PRO A 40 27.51 -34.91 -3.36
C PRO A 40 27.13 -33.43 -3.28
N THR A 41 27.52 -32.62 -4.26
CA THR A 41 27.13 -31.20 -4.34
C THR A 41 25.63 -31.03 -4.61
N ARG A 42 25.02 -31.94 -5.36
CA ARG A 42 23.58 -31.89 -5.63
C ARG A 42 22.75 -32.38 -4.45
N GLU A 43 23.27 -33.33 -3.67
CA GLU A 43 22.63 -33.78 -2.44
C GLU A 43 22.48 -32.63 -1.43
N THR A 44 23.53 -31.81 -1.28
CA THR A 44 23.48 -30.62 -0.41
C THR A 44 22.46 -29.59 -0.90
N GLU A 45 22.42 -29.30 -2.20
CA GLU A 45 21.43 -28.38 -2.79
C GLU A 45 20.00 -28.89 -2.59
N CYS A 46 19.76 -30.19 -2.81
CA CYS A 46 18.45 -30.79 -2.57
C CYS A 46 18.04 -30.70 -1.09
N HIS A 47 18.98 -30.92 -0.16
CA HIS A 47 18.74 -30.76 1.27
C HIS A 47 18.42 -29.31 1.65
N GLU A 48 19.16 -28.34 1.12
CA GLU A 48 18.88 -26.91 1.30
C GLU A 48 17.49 -26.51 0.78
N VAL A 49 17.10 -26.98 -0.41
CA VAL A 49 15.75 -26.74 -0.95
C VAL A 49 14.69 -27.38 -0.05
N TRP A 50 14.91 -28.60 0.42
CA TRP A 50 13.97 -29.29 1.30
C TRP A 50 13.79 -28.57 2.65
N THR A 51 14.89 -28.12 3.28
CA THR A 51 14.83 -27.33 4.51
C THR A 51 14.12 -25.99 4.30
N ALA A 52 14.37 -25.31 3.17
CA ALA A 52 13.68 -24.09 2.80
C ALA A 52 12.17 -24.32 2.61
N VAL A 53 11.77 -25.41 1.95
CA VAL A 53 10.36 -25.80 1.79
C VAL A 53 9.69 -26.04 3.14
N ASN A 54 10.36 -26.72 4.08
CA ASN A 54 9.81 -26.96 5.42
C ASN A 54 9.65 -25.66 6.22
N ARG A 55 10.62 -24.75 6.12
CA ARG A 55 10.51 -23.41 6.71
C ARG A 55 9.33 -22.64 6.15
N ILE A 56 9.11 -22.71 4.83
CA ILE A 56 7.94 -22.06 4.18
C ILE A 56 6.64 -22.67 4.70
N LYS A 57 6.56 -24.00 4.86
CA LYS A 57 5.38 -24.69 5.42
C LYS A 57 5.09 -24.24 6.86
N GLU A 58 6.12 -24.10 7.69
CA GLU A 58 5.99 -23.62 9.07
C GLU A 58 5.47 -22.19 9.12
N VAL A 59 6.07 -21.28 8.35
CA VAL A 59 5.63 -19.88 8.24
C VAL A 59 4.19 -19.79 7.73
N HIS A 60 3.80 -20.65 6.78
CA HIS A 60 2.44 -20.71 6.28
C HIS A 60 1.45 -21.14 7.38
N SER A 61 1.78 -22.19 8.14
CA SER A 61 0.97 -22.68 9.26
C SER A 61 0.75 -21.59 10.32
N GLU A 62 1.81 -20.89 10.71
CA GLU A 62 1.74 -19.80 11.69
C GLU A 62 0.87 -18.64 11.20
N ARG A 63 1.03 -18.23 9.93
CA ARG A 63 0.16 -17.20 9.33
C ARG A 63 -1.30 -17.62 9.27
N GLN A 64 -1.57 -18.90 9.01
CA GLN A 64 -2.94 -19.42 9.01
C GLN A 64 -3.57 -19.36 10.39
N LYS A 65 -2.81 -19.67 11.45
CA LYS A 65 -3.26 -19.52 12.84
C LYS A 65 -3.56 -18.07 13.20
N GLN A 66 -2.72 -17.14 12.76
CA GLN A 66 -2.95 -15.70 12.96
C GLN A 66 -4.20 -15.22 12.23
N LEU A 67 -4.45 -15.71 11.01
CA LEU A 67 -5.65 -15.40 10.23
C LEU A 67 -6.92 -15.85 10.96
N GLU A 68 -6.94 -17.07 11.49
CA GLU A 68 -8.09 -17.58 12.25
C GLU A 68 -8.34 -16.79 13.53
N LYS A 69 -7.28 -16.39 14.26
CA LYS A 69 -7.40 -15.50 15.43
C LYS A 69 -8.03 -14.15 15.05
N ALA A 70 -7.59 -13.53 13.95
CA ALA A 70 -8.13 -12.26 13.49
C ALA A 70 -9.60 -12.37 13.06
N LYS A 71 -9.99 -13.48 12.40
CA LYS A 71 -11.40 -13.75 12.07
C LYS A 71 -12.27 -13.87 13.32
N ALA A 72 -11.80 -14.58 14.36
CA ALA A 72 -12.52 -14.72 15.62
C ALA A 72 -12.77 -13.35 16.29
N GLN A 73 -11.76 -12.48 16.33
CA GLN A 73 -11.89 -11.12 16.85
C GLN A 73 -12.90 -10.28 16.06
N LEU A 74 -12.93 -10.43 14.73
CA LEU A 74 -13.89 -9.73 13.88
C LEU A 74 -15.34 -10.17 14.17
N GLU A 75 -15.58 -11.46 14.40
CA GLU A 75 -16.91 -11.95 14.79
C GLU A 75 -17.33 -11.44 16.19
N GLU A 76 -16.41 -11.35 17.13
CA GLU A 76 -16.68 -10.73 18.44
C GLU A 76 -17.09 -9.26 18.31
N GLN A 77 -16.37 -8.49 17.49
CA GLN A 77 -16.71 -7.09 17.21
C GLN A 77 -18.09 -6.94 16.55
N LYS A 78 -18.47 -7.85 15.63
CA LYS A 78 -19.82 -7.86 15.04
C LYS A 78 -20.91 -8.07 16.08
N ILE A 79 -20.68 -8.93 17.08
CA ILE A 79 -21.64 -9.14 18.18
C ILE A 79 -21.80 -7.87 19.00
N ILE A 80 -20.70 -7.18 19.34
CA ILE A 80 -20.73 -5.91 20.09
C ILE A 80 -21.50 -4.84 19.31
N LEU A 81 -21.25 -4.71 18.00
CA LEU A 81 -21.97 -3.76 17.15
C LEU A 81 -23.48 -4.01 17.14
N LYS A 82 -23.91 -5.27 17.06
CA LYS A 82 -25.34 -5.62 17.15
C LYS A 82 -25.94 -5.20 18.49
N LYS A 83 -25.23 -5.38 19.61
CA LYS A 83 -25.69 -4.94 20.93
C LYS A 83 -25.85 -3.42 20.98
N ILE A 84 -24.87 -2.67 20.48
CA ILE A 84 -24.93 -1.20 20.40
C ILE A 84 -26.12 -0.74 19.56
N GLN A 85 -26.36 -1.39 18.42
CA GLN A 85 -27.52 -1.09 17.56
C GLN A 85 -28.85 -1.33 18.28
N MET A 86 -28.99 -2.46 18.98
CA MET A 86 -30.19 -2.74 19.77
C MET A 86 -30.39 -1.72 20.90
N THR A 87 -29.32 -1.29 21.58
CA THR A 87 -29.42 -0.27 22.61
C THR A 87 -29.83 1.09 22.04
N HIS A 88 -29.33 1.45 20.85
CA HIS A 88 -29.77 2.67 20.17
C HIS A 88 -31.26 2.63 19.84
N GLN A 89 -31.73 1.54 19.23
CA GLN A 89 -33.15 1.37 18.93
C GLN A 89 -34.04 1.46 20.17
N TYR A 90 -33.56 0.94 21.31
CA TYR A 90 -34.27 1.05 22.58
C TYR A 90 -34.29 2.48 23.13
N LEU A 91 -33.18 3.21 23.00
CA LEU A 91 -33.12 4.62 23.38
C LEU A 91 -34.04 5.48 22.50
N ASP A 92 -34.02 5.27 21.18
CA ASP A 92 -34.91 5.95 20.24
C ASP A 92 -36.38 5.70 20.61
N TYR A 93 -36.73 4.45 20.93
CA TYR A 93 -38.07 4.10 21.42
C TYR A 93 -38.42 4.84 22.73
N ILE A 94 -37.50 4.92 23.69
CA ILE A 94 -37.74 5.67 24.93
C ILE A 94 -37.97 7.14 24.60
N GLU A 95 -37.12 7.78 23.80
CA GLU A 95 -37.22 9.20 23.45
C GLU A 95 -38.56 9.55 22.78
N GLU A 96 -39.02 8.69 21.88
CA GLU A 96 -40.32 8.83 21.23
C GLU A 96 -41.49 8.67 22.22
N ASN A 97 -41.38 7.73 23.17
CA ASN A 97 -42.46 7.39 24.11
C ASN A 97 -42.39 8.11 25.46
N VAL A 98 -41.42 9.00 25.71
CA VAL A 98 -41.38 9.81 26.94
C VAL A 98 -42.55 10.81 26.92
N PRO A 99 -43.42 10.84 27.96
CA PRO A 99 -44.50 11.83 28.05
C PRO A 99 -43.98 13.27 28.04
N ASP A 100 -44.66 14.18 27.34
CA ASP A 100 -44.25 15.59 27.20
C ASP A 100 -44.12 16.33 28.55
N GLN A 101 -44.86 15.86 29.57
CA GLN A 101 -44.79 16.36 30.95
C GLN A 101 -43.41 16.16 31.59
N VAL A 102 -42.64 15.18 31.12
CA VAL A 102 -41.26 14.91 31.55
C VAL A 102 -40.26 15.66 30.67
N LYS A 103 -40.53 15.79 29.36
CA LYS A 103 -39.66 16.50 28.40
C LYS A 103 -39.44 17.98 28.76
N ASN A 104 -40.46 18.65 29.30
CA ASN A 104 -40.42 20.09 29.59
C ASN A 104 -39.94 20.47 31.00
N LYS A 105 -39.64 19.49 31.87
CA LYS A 105 -38.96 19.80 33.14
C LYS A 105 -37.48 20.02 32.85
N ASN A 106 -37.14 21.25 32.44
CA ASN A 106 -35.78 21.78 32.50
C ASN A 106 -35.34 21.78 33.97
N ILE A 107 -34.90 20.63 34.47
CA ILE A 107 -34.27 20.53 35.78
C ILE A 107 -32.97 21.32 35.67
N LYS A 108 -32.95 22.53 36.25
CA LYS A 108 -31.73 23.31 36.46
C LYS A 108 -30.81 22.51 37.39
N TYR A 109 -30.01 21.61 36.82
CA TYR A 109 -28.84 21.05 37.48
C TYR A 109 -27.71 22.08 37.44
N THR A 110 -27.92 23.20 38.11
CA THR A 110 -26.84 24.10 38.53
C THR A 110 -26.86 24.11 40.04
N GLU A 111 -25.71 23.82 40.64
CA GLU A 111 -25.38 23.94 42.08
C GLU A 111 -25.57 22.71 42.98
N VAL A 112 -24.79 21.63 42.77
CA VAL A 112 -24.42 20.72 43.88
C VAL A 112 -22.91 20.37 43.93
N ASN A 113 -22.11 20.66 42.91
CA ASN A 113 -20.68 20.27 42.90
C ASN A 113 -19.72 21.13 43.75
N ASN A 114 -20.20 21.95 44.69
CA ASN A 114 -19.33 22.71 45.61
C ASN A 114 -19.41 22.26 47.09
N ALA A 115 -20.11 21.16 47.42
CA ALA A 115 -20.27 20.74 48.82
C ALA A 115 -19.75 19.34 49.18
N GLU A 116 -19.23 18.53 48.25
CA GLU A 116 -18.72 17.17 48.54
C GLU A 116 -17.20 17.11 48.74
N ASN A 117 -16.65 18.04 49.52
CA ASN A 117 -15.33 17.83 50.13
C ASN A 117 -15.39 17.84 51.67
N ARG A 118 -16.57 17.59 52.25
CA ARG A 118 -16.72 17.37 53.69
C ARG A 118 -17.77 16.29 53.96
N LYS A 119 -17.26 15.14 54.41
CA LYS A 119 -17.93 14.09 55.20
C LYS A 119 -18.38 12.86 54.40
N ASN A 120 -17.51 11.86 54.46
CA ASN A 120 -17.88 10.46 54.43
C ASN A 120 -19.03 10.15 55.41
N ASN A 121 -19.79 9.12 55.04
CA ASN A 121 -20.37 8.05 55.86
C ASN A 121 -21.91 7.95 55.82
N VAL A 122 -22.37 6.70 55.62
CA VAL A 122 -23.71 6.12 55.88
C VAL A 122 -24.63 5.89 54.67
N LEU A 123 -24.87 4.58 54.39
CA LEU A 123 -26.00 3.92 53.68
C LEU A 123 -26.14 4.14 52.15
N GLY A 124 -26.36 3.14 51.29
CA GLY A 124 -26.71 1.74 51.50
C GLY A 124 -26.61 0.94 50.19
N SER A 125 -26.46 -0.36 50.36
CA SER A 125 -26.19 -1.43 49.40
C SER A 125 -27.34 -1.77 48.43
N ILE A 126 -26.99 -2.06 47.17
CA ILE A 126 -27.74 -2.96 46.27
C ILE A 126 -26.72 -3.93 45.63
N PRO A 127 -26.93 -5.27 45.68
CA PRO A 127 -25.94 -6.23 45.24
C PRO A 127 -26.07 -6.50 43.73
N LEU A 128 -24.95 -6.40 43.00
CA LEU A 128 -24.79 -7.02 41.70
C LEU A 128 -23.82 -8.19 41.85
N SER A 129 -24.32 -9.36 41.47
CA SER A 129 -23.65 -10.66 41.51
C SER A 129 -22.30 -10.65 40.76
N GLU A 130 -21.22 -10.86 41.50
CA GLU A 130 -19.91 -11.22 40.97
C GLU A 130 -19.92 -12.69 40.52
N ASN A 131 -19.72 -12.92 39.23
CA ASN A 131 -19.27 -14.23 38.75
C ASN A 131 -17.75 -14.28 38.82
N HIS A 132 -17.29 -15.24 39.62
CA HIS A 132 -15.94 -15.78 39.71
C HIS A 132 -15.17 -15.81 38.38
N PHE A 133 -13.95 -15.27 38.40
CA PHE A 133 -12.80 -15.92 37.80
C PHE A 133 -11.53 -15.59 38.60
N ASN A 134 -11.14 -16.51 39.47
CA ASN A 134 -9.76 -16.62 39.93
C ASN A 134 -8.95 -17.26 38.80
N ASP A 135 -7.81 -16.68 38.41
CA ASP A 135 -6.54 -17.37 38.69
C ASP A 135 -5.30 -16.51 38.41
N ARG A 136 -4.52 -16.36 39.49
CA ARG A 136 -3.06 -16.48 39.59
C ARG A 136 -2.24 -16.30 38.31
N ASN A 137 -1.42 -15.25 38.28
CA ASN A 137 0.02 -15.49 38.19
C ASN A 137 0.83 -14.42 38.92
N LYS A 138 1.72 -14.92 39.76
CA LYS A 138 2.51 -14.26 40.79
C LYS A 138 3.93 -14.12 40.22
N VAL A 139 4.39 -12.90 39.94
CA VAL A 139 5.82 -12.63 39.79
C VAL A 139 6.15 -11.36 40.54
N ALA A 140 6.97 -11.55 41.58
CA ALA A 140 7.54 -10.52 42.41
C ALA A 140 8.55 -9.70 41.60
N VAL A 141 8.50 -8.37 41.72
CA VAL A 141 9.70 -7.53 41.57
C VAL A 141 9.64 -6.43 42.62
N SER A 142 10.77 -6.37 43.34
CA SER A 142 11.15 -5.54 44.46
C SER A 142 11.10 -4.03 44.20
N GLU A 143 10.66 -3.31 45.23
CA GLU A 143 10.95 -1.90 45.47
C GLU A 143 12.47 -1.66 45.60
N GLY A 144 12.93 -0.52 45.09
CA GLY A 144 14.29 -0.05 45.33
C GLY A 144 14.68 1.15 44.49
N ASN A 145 14.46 2.35 45.07
CA ASN A 145 15.28 3.56 44.98
C ASN A 145 15.87 3.97 43.62
N LEU A 146 15.51 5.18 43.14
CA LEU A 146 16.44 5.95 42.31
C LEU A 146 16.51 7.43 42.70
N LEU A 147 17.75 7.81 42.94
CA LEU A 147 18.26 9.09 43.44
C LEU A 147 18.24 10.19 42.38
N LYS A 148 18.17 11.42 42.90
CA LYS A 148 18.59 12.68 42.30
C LYS A 148 19.99 12.60 41.66
N ALA A 149 20.12 13.13 40.45
CA ALA A 149 21.28 13.80 39.87
C ALA A 149 20.90 14.20 38.43
N SER A 150 21.45 15.18 37.74
CA SER A 150 22.26 16.36 38.04
C SER A 150 22.34 17.06 36.69
N ILE A 151 22.21 18.38 36.70
CA ILE A 151 22.30 19.23 35.51
C ILE A 151 23.75 19.23 35.01
N GLN A 152 23.97 18.80 33.76
CA GLN A 152 25.21 19.11 33.04
C GLN A 152 24.94 19.57 31.61
N LYS A 153 25.66 20.65 31.28
CA LYS A 153 25.71 21.42 30.04
C LYS A 153 26.21 20.56 28.87
N SER A 154 25.62 20.74 27.70
CA SER A 154 26.17 20.27 26.42
C SER A 154 27.08 21.34 25.79
N PRO A 155 28.23 20.96 25.19
CA PRO A 155 29.03 21.84 24.35
C PRO A 155 28.60 21.75 22.88
N SER A 156 28.82 22.85 22.17
CA SER A 156 28.62 23.02 20.75
C SER A 156 29.46 22.06 19.92
N MET A 157 28.93 21.54 18.81
CA MET A 157 29.74 20.93 17.77
C MET A 157 29.31 21.39 16.38
N SER A 158 30.36 21.59 15.59
CA SER A 158 30.46 22.29 14.34
C SER A 158 30.04 21.47 13.12
N LEU A 159 29.72 22.24 12.10
CA LEU A 159 29.57 21.94 10.68
C LEU A 159 30.73 21.09 10.11
N CYS A 160 30.42 19.99 9.41
CA CYS A 160 31.31 19.39 8.40
C CYS A 160 30.50 18.80 7.24
N SER A 161 30.89 19.24 6.05
CA SER A 161 30.39 18.87 4.73
C SER A 161 30.62 17.40 4.39
N VAL A 162 29.62 16.75 3.79
CA VAL A 162 29.79 15.43 3.15
C VAL A 162 29.52 15.60 1.65
N LYS A 163 30.48 15.10 0.87
CA LYS A 163 30.53 15.09 -0.59
C LYS A 163 29.54 14.05 -1.16
N ASP A 164 29.00 14.40 -2.32
CA ASP A 164 28.28 13.55 -3.27
C ASP A 164 28.98 12.22 -3.52
N GLU A 165 28.24 11.11 -3.40
CA GLU A 165 28.38 9.96 -4.30
C GLU A 165 26.99 9.41 -4.63
N GLY A 166 26.69 9.38 -5.92
CA GLY A 166 25.40 8.99 -6.49
C GLY A 166 25.06 7.52 -6.22
N LYS A 167 23.84 7.30 -5.75
CA LYS A 167 23.20 5.98 -5.74
C LYS A 167 21.79 6.07 -6.30
N ASP A 168 21.55 5.17 -7.25
CA ASP A 168 20.34 4.96 -8.04
C ASP A 168 19.03 5.17 -7.28
N LEU A 169 18.24 6.12 -7.79
CA LEU A 169 16.80 6.20 -7.55
C LEU A 169 16.11 5.02 -8.25
N THR A 170 16.14 3.87 -7.59
CA THR A 170 15.37 2.70 -8.01
C THR A 170 13.88 3.06 -8.11
N GLN A 171 13.30 2.73 -9.26
CA GLN A 171 11.93 3.00 -9.64
C GLN A 171 10.94 2.50 -8.57
N PHE A 172 10.26 3.41 -7.91
CA PHE A 172 9.07 3.12 -7.13
C PHE A 172 7.99 2.57 -8.07
N THR A 173 7.88 1.25 -8.17
CA THR A 173 6.76 0.60 -8.85
C THR A 173 5.52 0.84 -8.02
N THR A 174 4.43 1.35 -8.59
CA THR A 174 3.09 1.34 -7.98
C THR A 174 2.48 -0.07 -8.12
N PRO A 175 1.55 -0.49 -7.23
CA PRO A 175 0.95 -1.80 -7.36
C PRO A 175 0.22 -1.87 -8.69
N LYS A 176 0.24 -3.06 -9.31
CA LYS A 176 -0.52 -3.32 -10.54
C LYS A 176 -1.97 -2.83 -10.31
N PRO A 177 -2.55 -2.04 -11.22
CA PRO A 177 -3.93 -1.60 -11.10
C PRO A 177 -4.81 -2.85 -11.25
N ARG A 178 -5.23 -3.40 -10.11
CA ARG A 178 -6.18 -4.50 -10.10
C ARG A 178 -7.58 -3.93 -10.35
N ARG A 179 -8.40 -4.64 -11.12
CA ARG A 179 -9.72 -4.16 -11.56
C ARG A 179 -10.71 -4.03 -10.39
N ASP A 180 -10.42 -4.75 -9.32
CA ASP A 180 -11.14 -4.94 -8.07
C ASP A 180 -10.71 -3.98 -6.93
N LEU A 181 -9.59 -3.27 -7.06
CA LEU A 181 -9.17 -2.31 -6.04
C LEU A 181 -9.83 -0.95 -6.25
N GLU A 182 -10.46 -0.44 -5.20
CA GLU A 182 -10.92 0.93 -5.11
C GLU A 182 -9.70 1.87 -5.18
N ILE A 183 -9.75 2.87 -6.06
CA ILE A 183 -8.62 3.75 -6.33
C ILE A 183 -8.60 4.81 -5.23
N ALA A 184 -7.98 4.48 -4.09
CA ALA A 184 -7.95 5.35 -2.93
C ALA A 184 -6.51 5.52 -2.38
N ILE A 185 -6.01 6.76 -2.44
CA ILE A 185 -4.91 7.21 -1.59
C ILE A 185 -5.46 7.34 -0.17
N SER A 186 -4.76 6.80 0.83
CA SER A 186 -5.21 6.94 2.23
C SER A 186 -5.13 8.39 2.71
N HIS A 187 -5.80 8.69 3.83
CA HIS A 187 -5.69 9.98 4.49
C HIS A 187 -4.37 10.13 5.23
N VAL A 188 -3.99 11.40 5.48
CA VAL A 188 -2.85 11.76 6.31
C VAL A 188 -3.31 11.83 7.76
N SER A 189 -2.48 11.32 8.67
CA SER A 189 -2.66 11.44 10.11
C SER A 189 -1.97 12.68 10.69
N ASN A 190 -2.39 13.12 11.88
CA ASN A 190 -1.71 14.22 12.58
C ASN A 190 -0.22 13.94 12.83
N VAL A 191 0.15 12.68 13.09
CA VAL A 191 1.54 12.27 13.33
C VAL A 191 2.38 12.46 12.07
N GLU A 192 1.89 11.99 10.92
CA GLU A 192 2.56 12.18 9.64
C GLU A 192 2.69 13.66 9.28
N LEU A 193 1.64 14.46 9.50
CA LEU A 193 1.65 15.90 9.21
C LEU A 193 2.67 16.65 10.08
N ASN A 194 2.77 16.28 11.36
CA ASN A 194 3.71 16.90 12.30
C ASN A 194 5.17 16.57 11.98
N ALA A 195 5.44 15.40 11.38
CA ALA A 195 6.76 15.03 10.90
C ALA A 195 7.24 15.87 9.70
N ILE A 196 6.33 16.53 8.98
CA ILE A 196 6.66 17.36 7.83
C ILE A 196 7.28 18.69 8.30
N PRO A 197 8.40 19.14 7.70
CA PRO A 197 9.01 20.42 8.04
C PRO A 197 8.03 21.60 7.94
N SER A 198 8.11 22.52 8.89
CA SER A 198 7.19 23.68 9.01
C SER A 198 7.16 24.53 7.73
N TYR A 199 8.31 24.70 7.06
CA TYR A 199 8.42 25.47 5.82
C TYR A 199 7.62 24.85 4.66
N MET A 200 7.45 23.51 4.61
CA MET A 200 6.63 22.85 3.59
C MET A 200 5.15 22.90 3.94
N ARG A 201 4.84 22.78 5.23
CA ARG A 201 3.47 22.81 5.76
C ARG A 201 2.82 24.19 5.59
N GLY A 202 3.59 25.25 5.82
CA GLY A 202 3.08 26.62 5.81
C GLY A 202 1.89 26.78 6.76
N ARG A 203 0.77 27.30 6.25
CA ARG A 203 -0.50 27.47 6.99
C ARG A 203 -1.56 26.42 6.62
N ILE A 204 -1.15 25.29 6.03
CA ILE A 204 -2.07 24.26 5.57
C ILE A 204 -2.45 23.36 6.76
N THR A 205 -3.75 23.21 6.98
CA THR A 205 -4.31 22.33 8.02
C THR A 205 -4.48 20.90 7.50
N LEU A 206 -4.58 19.94 8.42
CA LEU A 206 -4.82 18.53 8.07
C LEU A 206 -6.11 18.37 7.25
N ASP A 207 -7.17 19.08 7.63
CA ASP A 207 -8.47 19.02 6.96
C ASP A 207 -8.37 19.43 5.49
N HIS A 208 -7.57 20.45 5.18
CA HIS A 208 -7.35 20.87 3.79
C HIS A 208 -6.60 19.81 2.98
N ILE A 209 -5.67 19.09 3.59
CA ILE A 209 -4.92 18.01 2.92
C ILE A 209 -5.83 16.82 2.67
N ASN A 210 -6.59 16.38 3.68
CA ASN A 210 -7.48 15.23 3.57
C ASN A 210 -8.66 15.53 2.61
N ALA A 211 -9.23 16.72 2.65
CA ALA A 211 -10.25 17.14 1.68
C ALA A 211 -9.71 17.16 0.23
N PHE A 212 -8.43 17.52 0.04
CA PHE A 212 -7.80 17.43 -1.28
C PHE A 212 -7.56 15.98 -1.71
N ILE A 213 -7.20 15.09 -0.77
CA ILE A 213 -7.08 13.65 -1.06
C ILE A 213 -8.44 13.07 -1.49
N ASP A 214 -9.53 13.43 -0.82
CA ASP A 214 -10.88 12.98 -1.18
C ASP A 214 -11.27 13.44 -2.58
N LEU A 215 -11.01 14.72 -2.89
CA LEU A 215 -11.19 15.28 -4.22
C LEU A 215 -10.36 14.50 -5.26
N PHE A 216 -9.09 14.25 -4.97
CA PHE A 216 -8.17 13.54 -5.87
C PHE A 216 -8.63 12.10 -6.13
N ASN A 217 -9.02 11.37 -5.08
CA ASN A 217 -9.55 10.01 -5.18
C ASN A 217 -10.86 9.96 -5.97
N SER A 218 -11.75 10.94 -5.77
CA SER A 218 -12.99 11.08 -6.53
C SER A 218 -12.72 11.31 -8.02
N VAL A 219 -11.80 12.22 -8.35
CA VAL A 219 -11.40 12.50 -9.75
C VAL A 219 -10.79 11.28 -10.41
N LEU A 220 -9.90 10.56 -9.72
CA LEU A 220 -9.36 9.30 -10.24
C LEU A 220 -10.44 8.25 -10.44
N SER A 221 -11.32 8.06 -9.47
CA SER A 221 -12.41 7.10 -9.56
C SER A 221 -13.30 7.40 -10.77
N GLN A 222 -13.72 8.65 -10.96
CA GLN A 222 -14.52 9.06 -12.12
C GLN A 222 -13.79 8.83 -13.45
N LYS A 223 -12.53 9.28 -13.57
CA LYS A 223 -11.71 9.11 -14.78
C LYS A 223 -11.56 7.64 -15.16
N TYR A 224 -11.23 6.78 -14.20
CA TYR A 224 -10.98 5.36 -14.47
C TYR A 224 -12.26 4.53 -14.57
N VAL A 225 -13.37 4.96 -13.99
CA VAL A 225 -14.71 4.40 -14.29
C VAL A 225 -15.05 4.61 -15.76
N ILE A 226 -14.75 5.79 -16.32
CA ILE A 226 -14.90 6.04 -17.75
C ILE A 226 -13.93 5.15 -18.51
N LEU A 227 -12.62 5.20 -18.28
CA LEU A 227 -11.64 4.42 -19.06
C LEU A 227 -11.86 2.89 -19.08
N ARG A 228 -12.55 2.33 -18.07
CA ARG A 228 -12.93 0.91 -18.01
C ARG A 228 -14.08 0.55 -18.96
N LYS A 229 -14.95 1.49 -19.32
CA LYS A 229 -16.07 1.22 -20.23
C LYS A 229 -15.56 1.00 -21.66
N PRO A 230 -16.19 0.10 -22.44
CA PRO A 230 -15.81 -0.11 -23.83
C PRO A 230 -16.14 1.14 -24.67
N LYS A 231 -15.31 1.44 -25.67
CA LYS A 231 -15.48 2.62 -26.55
C LYS A 231 -16.88 2.72 -27.16
N ASN A 232 -17.51 1.59 -27.47
CA ASN A 232 -18.84 1.54 -28.09
C ASN A 232 -20.00 1.86 -27.13
N SER A 233 -19.75 2.00 -25.83
CA SER A 233 -20.78 2.30 -24.84
C SER A 233 -21.10 3.79 -24.69
N TYR A 234 -20.27 4.68 -25.23
CA TYR A 234 -20.49 6.13 -25.13
C TYR A 234 -21.47 6.59 -26.21
N LYS A 235 -22.63 7.09 -25.78
CA LYS A 235 -23.63 7.71 -26.67
C LYS A 235 -23.41 9.21 -26.84
N VAL A 236 -22.73 9.85 -25.89
CA VAL A 236 -22.48 11.29 -25.86
C VAL A 236 -21.10 11.58 -26.45
N LYS A 237 -21.05 12.46 -27.46
CA LYS A 237 -19.80 12.81 -28.16
C LYS A 237 -18.71 13.35 -27.21
N LYS A 238 -19.10 14.19 -26.24
CA LYS A 238 -18.19 14.78 -25.25
C LYS A 238 -17.44 13.71 -24.43
N ASP A 239 -18.14 12.66 -24.00
CA ASP A 239 -17.55 11.58 -23.20
C ASP A 239 -16.60 10.73 -24.04
N LEU A 240 -16.93 10.52 -25.32
CA LEU A 240 -16.06 9.83 -26.27
C LEU A 240 -14.78 10.62 -26.55
N ASP A 241 -14.89 11.93 -26.78
CA ASP A 241 -13.74 12.81 -26.99
C ASP A 241 -12.80 12.80 -25.77
N GLN A 242 -13.38 12.84 -24.56
CA GLN A 242 -12.63 12.77 -23.30
C GLN A 242 -11.96 11.39 -23.10
N TYR A 243 -12.65 10.30 -23.45
CA TYR A 243 -12.07 8.97 -23.43
C TYR A 243 -10.85 8.85 -24.36
N VAL A 244 -10.97 9.37 -25.59
CA VAL A 244 -9.87 9.37 -26.57
C VAL A 244 -8.71 10.21 -26.06
N GLU A 245 -8.97 11.40 -25.50
CA GLU A 245 -7.94 12.25 -24.90
C GLU A 245 -7.20 11.50 -23.77
N TRP A 246 -7.90 10.91 -22.81
CA TRP A 246 -7.27 10.17 -21.72
C TRP A 246 -6.52 8.93 -22.17
N ARG A 247 -7.01 8.20 -23.17
CA ARG A 247 -6.26 7.08 -23.76
C ARG A 247 -4.99 7.54 -24.44
N SER A 248 -5.00 8.69 -25.11
CA SER A 248 -3.80 9.25 -25.74
C SER A 248 -2.73 9.70 -24.72
N GLN A 249 -3.12 9.91 -23.46
CA GLN A 249 -2.21 10.27 -22.37
C GLN A 249 -1.50 9.05 -21.76
N GLU A 250 -1.97 7.82 -22.00
CA GLU A 250 -1.31 6.60 -21.54
C GLU A 250 0.00 6.36 -22.32
N THR A 251 1.10 6.87 -21.77
CA THR A 251 2.47 6.62 -22.26
C THR A 251 3.11 5.43 -21.54
N ASP A 252 4.23 4.90 -22.04
CA ASP A 252 4.90 3.76 -21.41
C ASP A 252 5.34 4.04 -19.97
N GLU A 253 5.68 5.29 -19.63
CA GLU A 253 6.01 5.72 -18.26
C GLU A 253 4.81 5.74 -17.31
N LEU A 254 3.62 6.05 -17.83
CA LEU A 254 2.36 6.10 -17.07
C LEU A 254 1.57 4.80 -17.16
N LYS A 255 2.07 3.83 -17.93
CA LYS A 255 1.42 2.56 -18.15
C LYS A 255 1.25 1.85 -16.83
N ARG A 256 0.03 1.37 -16.58
CA ARG A 256 -0.36 0.68 -15.34
C ARG A 256 -0.27 1.56 -14.08
N GLN A 257 -0.37 2.87 -14.20
CA GLN A 257 -0.44 3.77 -13.04
C GLN A 257 -1.75 4.53 -13.05
N TYR A 258 -2.26 4.88 -11.87
CA TYR A 258 -3.42 5.75 -11.73
C TYR A 258 -2.95 7.20 -11.69
N PHE A 259 -3.38 8.02 -12.64
CA PHE A 259 -2.93 9.40 -12.77
C PHE A 259 -4.03 10.35 -13.23
N CYS A 260 -3.90 11.61 -12.83
CA CYS A 260 -4.72 12.70 -13.34
C CYS A 260 -3.86 13.93 -13.65
N THR A 261 -4.40 14.84 -14.46
CA THR A 261 -3.77 16.13 -14.78
C THR A 261 -4.46 17.27 -14.03
N ALA A 262 -3.88 18.47 -14.05
CA ALA A 262 -4.55 19.66 -13.52
C ALA A 262 -5.89 19.96 -14.23
N LYS A 263 -6.01 19.61 -15.51
CA LYS A 263 -7.26 19.73 -16.29
C LYS A 263 -8.32 18.75 -15.79
N ASP A 264 -7.93 17.54 -15.41
CA ASP A 264 -8.84 16.53 -14.84
C ASP A 264 -9.40 17.01 -13.49
N LEU A 265 -8.55 17.57 -12.62
CA LEU A 265 -8.97 18.12 -11.33
C LEU A 265 -9.97 19.28 -11.48
N ALA A 266 -9.77 20.15 -12.48
CA ALA A 266 -10.68 21.25 -12.76
C ALA A 266 -12.01 20.79 -13.38
N SER A 267 -11.96 19.82 -14.30
CA SER A 267 -13.15 19.37 -15.05
C SER A 267 -14.04 18.40 -14.27
N LEU A 268 -13.44 17.42 -13.58
CA LEU A 268 -14.17 16.41 -12.81
C LEU A 268 -14.38 16.83 -11.35
N GLY A 269 -13.39 17.51 -10.77
CA GLY A 269 -13.42 17.94 -9.37
C GLY A 269 -14.00 19.34 -9.16
N GLY A 270 -14.27 20.10 -10.23
CA GLY A 270 -14.74 21.48 -10.14
C GLY A 270 -13.74 22.45 -9.47
N LYS A 271 -12.49 22.02 -9.26
CA LYS A 271 -11.48 22.75 -8.49
C LYS A 271 -10.30 23.12 -9.36
N LYS A 272 -10.07 24.42 -9.53
CA LYS A 272 -8.87 24.92 -10.23
C LYS A 272 -7.64 24.76 -9.33
N MET A 273 -6.53 24.34 -9.94
CA MET A 273 -5.23 24.25 -9.27
C MET A 273 -4.68 25.66 -8.99
N GLY A 274 -4.75 26.09 -7.74
CA GLY A 274 -4.13 27.32 -7.25
C GLY A 274 -2.85 27.06 -6.46
N THR A 275 -2.35 28.11 -5.81
CA THR A 275 -1.13 28.05 -4.99
C THR A 275 -1.29 27.11 -3.79
N ARG A 276 -2.48 27.11 -3.16
CA ARG A 276 -2.75 26.25 -2.00
C ARG A 276 -2.73 24.77 -2.40
N GLU A 277 -3.39 24.42 -3.49
CA GLU A 277 -3.45 23.05 -4.02
C GLU A 277 -2.06 22.58 -4.45
N SER A 278 -1.27 23.47 -5.09
CA SER A 278 0.12 23.17 -5.46
C SER A 278 0.99 22.88 -4.23
N ASN A 279 0.83 23.65 -3.15
CA ASN A 279 1.51 23.40 -1.88
C ASN A 279 1.06 22.07 -1.23
N ILE A 280 -0.23 21.73 -1.31
CA ILE A 280 -0.73 20.43 -0.87
C ILE A 280 -0.08 19.30 -1.67
N ILE A 281 0.07 19.43 -2.99
CA ILE A 281 0.77 18.42 -3.80
C ILE A 281 2.24 18.26 -3.37
N ILE A 282 2.93 19.35 -3.04
CA ILE A 282 4.30 19.29 -2.51
C ILE A 282 4.35 18.49 -1.20
N ILE A 283 3.38 18.73 -0.30
CA ILE A 283 3.23 17.97 0.95
C ILE A 283 2.96 16.48 0.66
N LEU A 284 2.02 16.18 -0.22
CA LEU A 284 1.66 14.79 -0.59
C LEU A 284 2.80 14.06 -1.28
N ARG A 285 3.66 14.77 -2.01
CA ARG A 285 4.88 14.23 -2.61
C ARG A 285 5.92 13.89 -1.54
N HIS A 286 6.08 14.73 -0.53
CA HIS A 286 7.00 14.49 0.58
C HIS A 286 6.66 13.20 1.33
N ILE A 287 5.38 12.98 1.64
CA ILE A 287 4.89 11.75 2.29
C ILE A 287 4.64 10.58 1.31
N LYS A 288 5.08 10.72 0.05
CA LYS A 288 5.08 9.67 -0.99
C LYS A 288 3.69 9.13 -1.36
N ARG A 289 2.64 9.95 -1.24
CA ARG A 289 1.27 9.62 -1.65
C ARG A 289 0.97 10.01 -3.10
N ILE A 290 1.63 11.04 -3.60
CA ILE A 290 1.53 11.47 -5.00
C ILE A 290 2.93 11.62 -5.58
N ARG A 291 3.09 11.28 -6.86
CA ARG A 291 4.28 11.58 -7.65
C ARG A 291 3.91 12.52 -8.79
N GLU A 292 4.81 13.43 -9.11
CA GLU A 292 4.70 14.28 -10.28
C GLU A 292 5.55 13.69 -11.41
N VAL A 293 4.94 13.44 -12.56
CA VAL A 293 5.62 12.98 -13.78
C VAL A 293 5.39 14.03 -14.86
N ARG A 294 6.46 14.55 -15.45
CA ARG A 294 6.39 15.58 -16.48
C ARG A 294 6.73 14.96 -17.82
N ILE A 295 5.76 14.96 -18.73
CA ILE A 295 5.95 14.43 -20.09
C ILE A 295 5.61 15.55 -21.06
N LYS A 296 6.60 15.95 -21.86
CA LYS A 296 6.53 17.12 -22.75
C LYS A 296 6.20 18.40 -21.95
N LYS A 297 5.01 18.97 -22.15
CA LYS A 297 4.51 20.19 -21.48
C LYS A 297 3.37 19.90 -20.51
N LEU A 298 3.07 18.62 -20.25
CA LEU A 298 1.99 18.20 -19.36
C LEU A 298 2.55 17.61 -18.07
N VAL A 299 1.88 17.94 -16.98
CA VAL A 299 2.18 17.43 -15.64
C VAL A 299 1.11 16.42 -15.25
N PHE A 300 1.56 15.22 -14.90
CA PHE A 300 0.74 14.12 -14.44
C PHE A 300 0.98 13.90 -12.95
N TYR A 301 -0.11 13.88 -12.18
CA TYR A 301 -0.12 13.53 -10.77
C TYR A 301 -0.50 12.07 -10.64
N VAL A 302 0.48 11.24 -10.30
CA VAL A 302 0.36 9.79 -10.17
C VAL A 302 0.08 9.44 -8.71
N ALA A 303 -0.95 8.63 -8.47
CA ALA A 303 -1.24 8.07 -7.15
C ALA A 303 -0.22 6.99 -6.75
N CYS A 304 0.33 7.11 -5.55
CA CYS A 304 1.19 6.11 -4.93
C CYS A 304 0.42 5.42 -3.80
N PHE A 305 0.19 4.12 -3.93
CA PHE A 305 -0.57 3.31 -2.95
C PHE A 305 0.31 2.61 -1.91
N TYR A 306 1.63 2.83 -1.98
CA TYR A 306 2.56 2.23 -1.04
C TYR A 306 2.83 3.17 0.13
N GLY A 307 2.18 2.86 1.26
CA GLY A 307 2.61 3.33 2.56
C GLY A 307 4.08 2.98 2.76
N HIS A 308 4.85 3.96 3.21
CA HIS A 308 6.21 3.70 3.66
C HIS A 308 6.14 2.87 4.95
N PRO A 309 6.96 1.82 5.11
CA PRO A 309 7.30 1.35 6.44
C PRO A 309 8.14 2.44 7.11
N ILE A 310 7.54 3.23 8.00
CA ILE A 310 8.26 4.10 8.93
C ILE A 310 8.78 3.20 10.07
N SER A 311 9.77 2.35 9.77
CA SER A 311 10.62 1.66 10.76
C SER A 311 11.69 0.82 10.04
N LYS A 312 12.75 1.48 9.58
CA LYS A 312 14.08 0.84 9.51
C LYS A 312 15.08 1.75 10.18
N GLY A 313 15.18 1.57 11.48
CA GLY A 313 16.12 2.25 12.36
C GLY A 313 16.15 1.53 13.71
N LEU A 314 16.39 0.22 13.69
CA LEU A 314 16.80 -0.63 14.82
C LEU A 314 16.85 -2.10 14.34
N ALA A 315 17.99 -2.47 13.77
CA ALA A 315 18.50 -3.82 13.63
C ALA A 315 19.98 -3.60 13.29
N GLU A 316 20.80 -3.35 14.30
CA GLU A 316 21.64 -4.37 14.94
C GLU A 316 22.55 -5.09 13.93
N ASP A 317 23.83 -4.81 14.11
CA ASP A 317 25.02 -5.49 13.62
C ASP A 317 24.79 -6.92 13.14
N THR A 318 25.03 -7.14 11.85
CA THR A 318 25.79 -8.31 11.40
C THR A 318 26.69 -7.88 10.25
N GLY A 319 27.98 -8.09 10.45
CA GLY A 319 29.07 -7.72 9.54
C GLY A 319 29.15 -8.56 8.26
N PRO A 320 30.21 -8.35 7.45
CA PRO A 320 30.18 -8.50 6.01
C PRO A 320 30.60 -9.90 5.55
N LEU A 321 30.00 -10.38 4.46
CA LEU A 321 30.59 -11.42 3.62
C LEU A 321 30.53 -10.98 2.16
N GLU A 322 31.74 -10.90 1.61
CA GLU A 322 32.07 -10.62 0.23
C GLU A 322 31.63 -11.74 -0.73
N ALA A 323 31.73 -11.40 -2.02
CA ALA A 323 31.92 -12.29 -3.16
C ALA A 323 30.73 -13.18 -3.55
N PHE A 324 30.17 -12.94 -4.73
CA PHE A 324 30.57 -13.64 -5.95
C PHE A 324 29.90 -12.98 -7.15
N GLY A 325 30.70 -12.63 -8.15
CA GLY A 325 30.24 -12.04 -9.38
C GLY A 325 29.54 -13.04 -10.28
N VAL A 326 28.52 -12.58 -11.00
CA VAL A 326 28.09 -13.20 -12.26
C VAL A 326 27.76 -12.09 -13.26
N THR A 327 28.41 -12.26 -14.41
CA THR A 327 28.42 -11.51 -15.66
C THR A 327 27.03 -11.11 -16.18
N ARG A 328 26.89 -9.84 -16.56
CA ARG A 328 25.71 -9.29 -17.25
C ARG A 328 26.02 -9.21 -18.74
N ALA A 329 25.37 -10.05 -19.54
CA ALA A 329 25.45 -10.05 -20.99
C ALA A 329 24.84 -8.78 -21.58
N PHE A 330 25.59 -8.19 -22.51
CA PHE A 330 25.24 -7.07 -23.37
C PHE A 330 24.00 -7.37 -24.21
N TRP A 331 23.05 -6.45 -24.24
CA TRP A 331 21.99 -6.38 -25.26
C TRP A 331 22.19 -5.10 -26.07
N HIS A 332 22.59 -5.26 -27.33
CA HIS A 332 22.67 -4.22 -28.35
C HIS A 332 21.34 -4.24 -29.15
N PRO A 333 20.67 -3.10 -29.38
CA PRO A 333 19.63 -3.03 -30.41
C PRO A 333 20.22 -2.56 -31.75
N GLU A 334 19.76 -3.26 -32.78
CA GLU A 334 20.08 -3.13 -34.20
C GLU A 334 19.84 -1.73 -34.79
N ARG A 335 20.75 -1.38 -35.71
CA ARG A 335 20.64 -0.27 -36.65
C ARG A 335 19.48 -0.52 -37.62
N ARG A 336 18.60 0.46 -37.80
CA ARG A 336 17.72 0.55 -38.98
C ARG A 336 18.39 1.38 -40.09
N PRO A 337 18.14 1.05 -41.37
CA PRO A 337 18.83 1.62 -42.52
C PRO A 337 18.30 3.02 -42.88
N ALA A 338 19.18 3.81 -43.50
CA ALA A 338 18.86 5.12 -44.06
C ALA A 338 18.07 4.95 -45.36
N GLU A 339 16.90 5.59 -45.44
CA GLU A 339 16.14 5.77 -46.68
C GLU A 339 16.53 7.09 -47.34
N ASP A 340 16.80 6.98 -48.64
CA ASP A 340 17.06 8.05 -49.59
C ASP A 340 15.89 9.04 -49.71
N TYR A 341 16.20 10.34 -49.64
CA TYR A 341 15.34 11.39 -50.19
C TYR A 341 16.13 12.24 -51.18
N LEU A 342 15.96 11.89 -52.46
CA LEU A 342 16.14 12.78 -53.60
C LEU A 342 15.00 13.82 -53.62
N GLY A 343 15.34 15.10 -53.84
CA GLY A 343 14.44 15.98 -54.58
C GLY A 343 14.34 17.45 -54.15
N LYS A 344 14.87 18.31 -55.03
CA LYS A 344 14.36 19.64 -55.42
C LYS A 344 14.67 20.83 -54.51
N ARG A 345 15.66 21.64 -54.94
CA ARG A 345 15.61 23.10 -54.80
C ARG A 345 15.87 23.74 -56.16
N GLY A 346 14.94 24.62 -56.52
CA GLY A 346 14.86 25.30 -57.80
C GLY A 346 15.82 26.47 -57.94
N GLN A 347 16.03 26.80 -59.21
CA GLN A 347 16.72 27.96 -59.74
C GLN A 347 16.03 29.26 -59.28
N GLN A 348 16.84 30.28 -58.99
CA GLN A 348 16.40 31.67 -58.95
C GLN A 348 16.92 32.41 -60.18
N HIS A 349 16.04 33.24 -60.72
CA HIS A 349 16.28 34.24 -61.75
C HIS A 349 17.40 35.23 -61.37
N THR A 350 18.26 35.50 -62.35
CA THR A 350 18.64 36.86 -62.78
C THR A 350 18.84 36.82 -64.28
#